data_AF-A0A8H7CBV6-F1
#
_entry.id   AF-A0A8H7CBV6-F1
#
_cell.length_a   1.000
_cell.length_b   1.000
_cell.length_c   1.000
_cell.angle_alpha   90.00
_cell.angle_beta   90.00
_cell.angle_gamma   90.00
#
_symmetry.space_group_name_H-M   'P 1'
#
loop_
_entity.id
_entity.type
_entity.pdbx_description
1 polymer ?
#
loop_
_entity_poly.entity_id
_entity_poly.type
_entity_poly.pdbx_seq_one_letter_code
_entity_poly.pdbx_strand_id
1 'polypeptide(L)'
;MGYESWSKEDLIARLTLLDAEKEPPRVATASSPPNPRRLWRTFNFSSYPRRKIALKFCYSGWAYNGLAIQADPTPLPTVEGLIDPDAGLEGCGWERCGRTDRGVSAGGQVISLWVRSALNNASPAEEPRPPEKSVSSPEESADSEDAFPGDFGSLDDMDFPAPTKAPIKSEHSYTLILNRILPPTIRILAWSPAAPGFSSRFNCKSRHYKYFFAPDNLDIRLMSEAASLLVGLHDFRNFCKLDPAKQLTTYLRRIMSAEISPVAGSASGMHVLDLKGSAFLYHQVRHIMAILFLVGSGLEPPSVVTALLNVAPGAEGDANLPVVDTRPEYQMADALPLMLYECHFGPGDVEWQVEEEDDADGLSPLGAGLYHQLHSLHARAEMYAALDHEFLRVASVHHAPPPARLPLNVTGFVPDGRTAMNVPLGGAEFRRTAKYIPLLERNRGEHFEVVNERWRVGKGARRDERRKAVDDEGDE
;
A
#
# COMPACT_ATOMS: atom_id res chain seq x y z
N MET A 1 9.01 61.43 -7.69
CA MET A 1 10.31 60.73 -7.69
C MET A 1 10.03 59.27 -7.95
N GLY A 2 10.72 58.63 -8.90
CA GLY A 2 10.52 57.21 -9.22
C GLY A 2 11.11 56.30 -8.16
N TYR A 3 10.63 55.05 -8.10
CA TYR A 3 11.09 54.02 -7.16
C TYR A 3 12.48 53.45 -7.48
N GLU A 4 13.13 53.95 -8.53
CA GLU A 4 14.39 53.43 -9.07
C GLU A 4 15.60 53.66 -8.15
N SER A 5 15.51 54.60 -7.20
CA SER A 5 16.57 54.89 -6.22
C SER A 5 16.28 54.33 -4.81
N TRP A 6 15.25 53.50 -4.66
CA TRP A 6 14.78 53.03 -3.36
C TRP A 6 15.48 51.74 -2.95
N SER A 7 15.83 51.62 -1.67
CA SER A 7 16.35 50.37 -1.11
C SER A 7 15.23 49.35 -0.93
N LYS A 8 15.60 48.08 -0.71
CA LYS A 8 14.64 47.00 -0.46
C LYS A 8 13.80 47.30 0.79
N GLU A 9 14.40 47.86 1.84
CA GLU A 9 13.68 48.24 3.05
C GLU A 9 12.66 49.36 2.78
N ASP A 10 13.00 50.35 1.96
CA ASP A 10 12.11 51.46 1.63
C ASP A 10 10.86 50.99 0.86
N LEU A 11 11.05 50.04 -0.06
CA LEU A 11 9.95 49.45 -0.83
C LEU A 11 9.00 48.64 0.06
N ILE A 12 9.54 47.89 1.03
CA ILE A 12 8.75 47.12 2.00
C ILE A 12 7.95 48.05 2.91
N ALA A 13 8.55 49.15 3.39
CA ALA A 13 7.88 50.16 4.20
C ALA A 13 6.74 50.85 3.42
N ARG A 14 6.92 51.08 2.12
CA ARG A 14 5.87 51.65 1.27
C ARG A 14 4.71 50.70 1.01
N LEU A 15 5.00 49.41 0.80
CA LEU A 15 3.97 48.40 0.64
C LEU A 15 3.10 48.27 1.90
N THR A 16 3.72 48.28 3.08
CA THR A 16 2.99 48.24 4.35
C THR A 16 2.11 49.47 4.59
N LEU A 17 2.57 50.66 4.19
CA LEU A 17 1.75 51.88 4.25
C LEU A 17 0.57 51.86 3.27
N LEU A 18 0.77 51.34 2.06
CA LEU A 18 -0.30 51.22 1.06
C LEU A 18 -1.36 50.18 1.44
N ASP A 19 -0.95 49.10 2.12
CA ASP A 19 -1.87 48.11 2.67
C ASP A 19 -2.70 48.70 3.82
N ALA A 20 -2.13 49.58 4.63
CA ALA A 20 -2.84 50.31 5.68
C ALA A 20 -3.81 51.38 5.13
N GLU A 21 -3.49 52.01 4.00
CA GLU A 21 -4.37 53.00 3.34
C GLU A 21 -5.59 52.36 2.64
N LYS A 22 -5.56 51.05 2.33
CA LYS A 22 -6.64 50.34 1.65
C LYS A 22 -7.81 49.92 2.55
N GLU A 23 -7.66 49.97 3.88
CA GLU A 23 -8.75 49.69 4.81
C GLU A 23 -9.38 50.98 5.34
N PRO A 24 -10.59 51.38 4.90
CA PRO A 24 -11.28 52.49 5.52
C PRO A 24 -11.73 52.11 6.95
N PRO A 25 -11.69 53.05 7.92
CA PRO A 25 -12.11 52.77 9.29
C PRO A 25 -13.63 52.55 9.31
N ARG A 26 -14.06 51.35 9.71
CA ARG A 26 -15.47 51.02 9.91
C ARG A 26 -16.06 51.84 11.06
N VAL A 27 -16.95 52.76 10.72
CA VAL A 27 -17.82 53.48 11.65
C VAL A 27 -18.69 52.46 12.40
N ALA A 28 -18.59 52.45 13.73
CA ALA A 28 -19.38 51.59 14.60
C ALA A 28 -20.85 52.08 14.67
N THR A 29 -21.68 51.62 13.75
CA THR A 29 -23.14 51.62 13.96
C THR A 29 -23.48 50.44 14.87
N ALA A 30 -24.19 50.72 15.97
CA ALA A 30 -24.62 49.75 16.97
C ALA A 30 -25.24 48.50 16.33
N SER A 31 -24.44 47.44 16.21
CA SER A 31 -24.87 46.13 15.72
C SER A 31 -25.29 45.27 16.91
N SER A 32 -26.39 44.55 16.70
CA SER A 32 -26.93 43.43 17.48
C SER A 32 -25.86 42.58 18.19
N PRO A 33 -26.19 41.93 19.33
CA PRO A 33 -25.22 41.18 20.12
C PRO A 33 -24.41 40.21 19.25
N PRO A 34 -23.11 40.01 19.57
CA PRO A 34 -22.22 39.24 18.74
C PRO A 34 -22.76 37.82 18.61
N ASN A 35 -23.03 37.41 17.38
CA ASN A 35 -23.42 36.05 17.04
C ASN A 35 -22.34 35.13 17.67
N PRO A 36 -22.70 34.21 18.59
CA PRO A 36 -21.73 33.39 19.27
C PRO A 36 -20.86 32.73 18.21
N ARG A 37 -19.54 32.88 18.40
CA ARG A 37 -18.46 32.29 17.60
C ARG A 37 -18.98 31.03 16.93
N ARG A 38 -18.95 30.99 15.59
CA ARG A 38 -19.25 29.78 14.82
C ARG A 38 -18.26 28.73 15.31
N LEU A 39 -18.66 27.99 16.34
CA LEU A 39 -17.98 26.81 16.84
C LEU A 39 -17.69 26.01 15.58
N TRP A 40 -16.42 25.71 15.36
CA TRP A 40 -16.01 24.76 14.35
C TRP A 40 -16.84 23.50 14.66
N ARG A 41 -17.92 23.31 13.91
CA ARG A 41 -18.82 22.19 14.15
C ARG A 41 -17.99 20.96 13.86
N THR A 42 -17.92 20.04 14.81
CA THR A 42 -17.34 18.72 14.56
C THR A 42 -18.02 18.15 13.33
N PHE A 43 -17.22 17.82 12.32
CA PHE A 43 -17.73 17.39 11.04
C PHE A 43 -18.38 16.02 11.20
N ASN A 44 -19.71 15.94 11.06
CA ASN A 44 -20.43 14.68 11.17
C ASN A 44 -20.45 13.95 9.82
N PHE A 45 -19.66 12.89 9.69
CA PHE A 45 -19.62 12.07 8.48
C PHE A 45 -20.96 11.40 8.13
N SER A 46 -21.84 11.19 9.11
CA SER A 46 -23.13 10.54 8.91
C SER A 46 -24.21 11.45 8.31
N SER A 47 -23.99 12.78 8.28
CA SER A 47 -24.97 13.72 7.70
C SER A 47 -24.84 13.91 6.18
N TYR A 48 -23.94 13.18 5.53
CA TYR A 48 -23.69 13.28 4.09
C TYR A 48 -23.82 11.90 3.43
N PRO A 49 -24.25 11.84 2.16
CA PRO A 49 -24.18 10.60 1.40
C PRO A 49 -22.73 10.13 1.27
N ARG A 50 -22.53 8.81 1.43
CA ARG A 50 -21.23 8.18 1.44
C ARG A 50 -21.16 7.07 0.40
N ARG A 51 -19.98 6.90 -0.15
CA ARG A 51 -19.64 5.87 -1.14
C ARG A 51 -18.40 5.11 -0.68
N LYS A 52 -18.41 3.80 -0.88
CA LYS A 52 -17.21 2.99 -0.69
C LYS A 52 -16.43 3.03 -2.00
N ILE A 53 -15.14 3.32 -1.92
CA ILE A 53 -14.24 3.29 -3.06
C ILE A 53 -13.03 2.42 -2.76
N ALA A 54 -12.38 1.97 -3.83
CA ALA A 54 -11.04 1.40 -3.79
C ALA A 54 -10.07 2.32 -4.53
N LEU A 55 -8.85 2.49 -4.00
CA LEU A 55 -7.77 3.23 -4.64
C LEU A 55 -6.62 2.27 -4.92
N LYS A 56 -6.13 2.25 -6.16
CA LYS A 56 -4.89 1.57 -6.56
C LYS A 56 -3.77 2.60 -6.57
N PHE A 57 -2.67 2.30 -5.92
CA PHE A 57 -1.54 3.24 -5.81
C PHE A 57 -0.20 2.53 -5.77
N CYS A 58 0.84 3.28 -6.13
CA CYS A 58 2.23 2.85 -6.07
C CYS A 58 3.06 3.77 -5.18
N TYR A 59 4.15 3.24 -4.63
CA TYR A 59 5.15 4.02 -3.92
C TYR A 59 6.52 3.34 -3.88
N SER A 60 7.55 4.17 -3.70
CA SER A 60 8.94 3.73 -3.54
C SER A 60 9.28 3.50 -2.07
N GLY A 61 9.48 2.25 -1.66
CA GLY A 61 9.51 1.83 -0.25
C GLY A 61 10.72 2.30 0.57
N TRP A 62 11.85 2.58 -0.08
CA TRP A 62 13.11 2.96 0.59
C TRP A 62 13.04 4.30 1.33
N ALA A 63 12.12 5.18 0.95
CA ALA A 63 11.88 6.46 1.63
C ALA A 63 11.00 6.33 2.89
N TYR A 64 10.50 5.13 3.21
CA TYR A 64 9.45 4.92 4.20
C TYR A 64 9.73 3.80 5.20
N ASN A 65 9.19 3.93 6.41
CA ASN A 65 9.22 2.89 7.44
C ASN A 65 8.11 1.84 7.29
N GLY A 66 7.75 1.53 6.04
CA GLY A 66 6.69 0.60 5.65
C GLY A 66 5.35 1.29 5.40
N LEU A 67 4.34 0.50 5.00
CA LEU A 67 3.00 1.03 4.71
C LEU A 67 2.28 1.50 5.97
N ALA A 68 2.18 0.62 6.98
CA ALA A 68 1.29 0.82 8.11
C ALA A 68 1.83 1.84 9.13
N ILE A 69 0.94 2.71 9.63
CA ILE A 69 1.24 3.61 10.77
C ILE A 69 1.73 2.80 11.97
N GLN A 70 2.65 3.40 12.72
CA GLN A 70 3.22 2.85 13.96
C GLN A 70 2.96 3.85 15.09
N ALA A 71 2.65 3.34 16.28
CA ALA A 71 2.37 4.19 17.45
C ALA A 71 3.64 4.88 17.98
N ASP A 72 4.77 4.17 17.91
CA ASP A 72 6.06 4.72 18.34
C ASP A 72 6.68 5.58 17.23
N PRO A 73 7.43 6.65 17.57
CA PRO A 73 8.17 7.43 16.60
C PRO A 73 9.11 6.56 15.77
N THR A 74 9.08 6.77 14.46
CA THR A 74 9.87 6.01 13.49
C THR A 74 10.91 6.92 12.82
N PRO A 75 12.07 6.37 12.42
CA PRO A 75 13.14 7.19 11.83
C PRO A 75 12.79 7.75 10.44
N LEU A 76 11.82 7.14 9.76
CA LEU A 76 11.28 7.58 8.47
C LEU A 76 9.76 7.58 8.56
N PRO A 77 9.05 8.44 7.82
CA PRO A 77 7.59 8.42 7.80
C PRO A 77 7.04 7.08 7.27
N THR A 78 5.82 6.74 7.66
CA THR A 78 5.08 5.62 7.06
C THR A 78 4.27 6.14 5.87
N VAL A 79 3.96 5.27 4.91
CA VAL A 79 3.16 5.68 3.74
C VAL A 79 1.77 6.12 4.19
N GLU A 80 1.14 5.38 5.11
CA GLU A 80 -0.16 5.75 5.66
C GLU A 80 -0.13 7.06 6.45
N GLY A 81 0.91 7.32 7.25
CA GLY A 81 1.02 8.57 8.00
C GLY A 81 1.17 9.81 7.11
N LEU A 82 1.48 9.65 5.83
CA LEU A 82 1.48 10.75 4.84
C LEU A 82 0.16 10.86 4.07
N ILE A 83 -0.60 9.78 3.99
CA ILE A 83 -1.96 9.79 3.43
C ILE A 83 -2.96 10.31 4.48
N ASP A 84 -2.69 10.05 5.76
CA ASP A 84 -3.51 10.42 6.92
C ASP A 84 -2.65 10.86 8.11
N PRO A 85 -2.14 12.11 8.08
CA PRO A 85 -1.28 12.62 9.15
C PRO A 85 -2.00 12.75 10.50
N ASP A 86 -3.32 12.99 10.50
CA ASP A 86 -4.11 13.23 11.71
C ASP A 86 -4.73 11.94 12.29
N ALA A 87 -4.44 10.78 11.71
CA ALA A 87 -5.09 9.50 12.02
C ALA A 87 -6.64 9.55 11.93
N GLY A 88 -7.17 10.48 11.12
CA GLY A 88 -8.60 10.75 11.00
C GLY A 88 -9.36 9.72 10.15
N LEU A 89 -8.66 8.81 9.48
CA LEU A 89 -9.25 7.76 8.62
C LEU A 89 -9.79 6.55 9.40
N GLU A 90 -9.61 6.47 10.72
CA GLU A 90 -10.28 5.43 11.52
C GLU A 90 -11.81 5.50 11.36
N GLY A 91 -12.36 6.71 11.17
CA GLY A 91 -13.80 6.92 10.93
C GLY A 91 -14.27 6.63 9.50
N CYS A 92 -13.36 6.45 8.53
CA CYS A 92 -13.72 6.24 7.13
C CYS A 92 -13.65 4.76 6.69
N GLY A 93 -13.49 3.82 7.62
CA GLY A 93 -13.40 2.39 7.31
C GLY A 93 -12.22 2.06 6.39
N TRP A 94 -11.05 2.64 6.68
CA TRP A 94 -9.80 2.38 5.98
C TRP A 94 -9.39 0.92 6.08
N GLU A 95 -9.12 0.31 4.93
CA GLU A 95 -8.59 -1.04 4.85
C GLU A 95 -7.54 -1.18 3.76
N ARG A 96 -6.49 -1.94 4.06
CA ARG A 96 -5.35 -2.22 3.17
C ARG A 96 -5.38 -3.65 2.68
N CYS A 97 -5.08 -3.88 1.40
CA CYS A 97 -5.02 -5.21 0.83
C CYS A 97 -3.90 -6.07 1.43
N GLY A 98 -2.70 -5.49 1.56
CA GLY A 98 -1.55 -6.17 2.15
C GLY A 98 -0.61 -5.19 2.84
N ARG A 99 0.03 -5.60 3.93
CA ARG A 99 1.08 -4.79 4.57
C ARG A 99 2.40 -5.01 3.82
N THR A 100 3.16 -3.94 3.65
CA THR A 100 4.57 -3.98 3.23
C THR A 100 5.46 -3.51 4.36
N ASP A 101 6.64 -4.12 4.46
CA ASP A 101 7.61 -3.78 5.49
C ASP A 101 8.44 -2.57 5.08
N ARG A 102 9.24 -2.05 6.01
CA ARG A 102 10.22 -1.00 5.72
C ARG A 102 11.08 -1.37 4.52
N GLY A 103 11.24 -0.44 3.58
CA GLY A 103 12.06 -0.61 2.38
C GLY A 103 11.34 -1.32 1.22
N VAL A 104 10.22 -2.00 1.46
CA VAL A 104 9.48 -2.73 0.42
C VAL A 104 8.62 -1.77 -0.39
N SER A 105 8.75 -1.82 -1.71
CA SER A 105 7.98 -0.98 -2.63
C SER A 105 6.63 -1.59 -2.99
N ALA A 106 5.73 -0.80 -3.59
CA ALA A 106 4.51 -1.33 -4.19
C ALA A 106 4.21 -0.66 -5.54
N GLY A 107 3.86 -1.47 -6.53
CA GLY A 107 3.38 -1.02 -7.85
C GLY A 107 1.85 -0.98 -7.95
N GLY A 108 1.15 -1.80 -7.18
CA GLY A 108 -0.31 -1.95 -7.27
C GLY A 108 -0.95 -2.28 -5.93
N GLN A 109 -0.57 -1.54 -4.88
CA GLN A 109 -1.24 -1.63 -3.58
C GLN A 109 -2.67 -1.13 -3.72
N VAL A 110 -3.58 -1.75 -2.97
CA VAL A 110 -4.99 -1.37 -2.97
C VAL A 110 -5.46 -1.10 -1.55
N ILE A 111 -6.15 0.02 -1.38
CA ILE A 111 -6.86 0.38 -0.16
C ILE A 111 -8.34 0.56 -0.48
N SER A 112 -9.20 0.43 0.53
CA SER A 112 -10.61 0.80 0.45
C SER A 112 -11.00 1.70 1.60
N LEU A 113 -11.87 2.67 1.32
CA LEU A 113 -12.35 3.64 2.31
C LEU A 113 -13.72 4.18 1.90
N TRP A 114 -14.40 4.80 2.86
CA TRP A 114 -15.63 5.54 2.68
C TRP A 114 -15.32 7.01 2.41
N VAL A 115 -15.83 7.53 1.31
CA VAL A 115 -15.71 8.94 0.92
C VAL A 115 -17.09 9.58 0.86
N ARG A 116 -17.13 10.91 0.97
CA ARG A 116 -18.33 11.67 0.66
C ARG A 116 -18.49 11.70 -0.84
N SER A 117 -19.68 11.36 -1.32
CA SER A 117 -19.99 11.47 -2.73
C SER A 117 -21.37 12.09 -2.89
N ALA A 118 -21.54 12.87 -3.96
CA ALA A 118 -22.86 13.33 -4.37
C ALA A 118 -23.66 12.22 -5.10
N LEU A 119 -22.98 11.11 -5.42
CA LEU A 119 -23.56 9.88 -5.94
C LEU A 119 -23.79 8.93 -4.78
N ASN A 120 -25.04 8.51 -4.58
CA ASN A 120 -25.35 7.50 -3.58
C ASN A 120 -24.72 6.16 -3.97
N ASN A 121 -24.17 5.44 -3.01
CA ASN A 121 -24.16 3.98 -3.10
C ASN A 121 -25.62 3.53 -3.27
N ALA A 122 -25.92 2.66 -4.24
CA ALA A 122 -27.18 1.93 -4.18
C ALA A 122 -27.34 1.37 -2.75
N SER A 123 -28.53 1.62 -2.18
CA SER A 123 -28.85 1.90 -0.77
C SER A 123 -28.16 1.03 0.31
N PRO A 124 -27.79 1.61 1.47
CA PRO A 124 -27.77 0.84 2.72
C PRO A 124 -29.21 0.43 3.05
N ALA A 125 -29.42 -0.84 3.42
CA ALA A 125 -30.67 -1.34 3.95
C ALA A 125 -31.23 -0.40 5.04
N GLU A 126 -32.52 -0.10 4.96
CA GLU A 126 -33.26 0.58 6.02
C GLU A 126 -33.10 -0.19 7.34
N GLU A 127 -32.50 0.43 8.35
CA GLU A 127 -32.87 0.09 9.73
C GLU A 127 -34.33 0.53 9.94
N PRO A 128 -35.18 -0.33 10.54
CA PRO A 128 -36.60 -0.04 10.66
C PRO A 128 -36.81 1.15 11.60
N ARG A 129 -37.29 2.27 11.04
CA ARG A 129 -37.87 3.36 11.85
C ARG A 129 -39.18 2.87 12.48
N PRO A 130 -39.44 3.18 13.76
CA PRO A 130 -40.70 2.81 14.41
C PRO A 130 -41.88 3.54 13.74
N PRO A 131 -43.07 2.91 13.68
CA PRO A 131 -44.19 3.43 12.90
C PRO A 131 -44.73 4.73 13.50
N GLU A 132 -44.70 5.80 12.72
CA GLU A 132 -45.43 7.03 13.01
C GLU A 132 -46.94 6.76 12.91
N LYS A 133 -47.67 7.19 13.94
CA LYS A 133 -49.11 7.03 14.08
C LYS A 133 -49.85 7.72 12.93
N SER A 134 -50.56 6.91 12.14
CA SER A 134 -51.60 7.38 11.23
C SER A 134 -52.72 8.05 12.03
N VAL A 135 -52.85 9.37 11.89
CA VAL A 135 -54.06 10.09 12.28
C VAL A 135 -54.97 10.13 11.06
N SER A 136 -56.05 9.36 11.13
CA SER A 136 -57.22 9.45 10.26
C SER A 136 -57.86 10.84 10.41
N SER A 137 -58.40 11.45 9.34
CA SER A 137 -59.82 11.34 8.91
C SER A 137 -60.16 12.60 8.08
N PRO A 138 -61.35 12.71 7.46
CA PRO A 138 -62.13 11.73 6.72
C PRO A 138 -62.49 12.22 5.28
N GLU A 139 -62.91 11.26 4.45
CA GLU A 139 -63.62 11.51 3.18
C GLU A 139 -65.05 12.01 3.46
N GLU A 140 -65.47 13.07 2.77
CA GLU A 140 -66.89 13.38 2.56
C GLU A 140 -67.14 13.71 1.07
N SER A 141 -68.33 13.30 0.67
CA SER A 141 -68.84 13.07 -0.68
C SER A 141 -69.48 14.29 -1.35
N ALA A 142 -69.42 14.26 -2.69
CA ALA A 142 -70.40 14.67 -3.71
C ALA A 142 -71.46 15.78 -3.48
N ASP A 143 -71.60 16.56 -4.56
CA ASP A 143 -72.75 17.35 -5.04
C ASP A 143 -72.97 18.78 -4.50
N SER A 144 -72.68 19.76 -5.37
CA SER A 144 -73.69 20.73 -5.84
C SER A 144 -73.12 21.64 -6.94
N GLU A 145 -73.91 21.75 -8.01
CA GLU A 145 -73.78 22.71 -9.09
C GLU A 145 -74.12 24.12 -8.59
N ASP A 146 -73.30 25.12 -8.90
CA ASP A 146 -73.77 26.49 -9.04
C ASP A 146 -72.87 27.28 -10.00
N ALA A 147 -73.51 27.83 -11.03
CA ALA A 147 -72.92 28.57 -12.11
C ALA A 147 -72.70 30.04 -11.74
N PHE A 148 -71.53 30.60 -12.07
CA PHE A 148 -71.35 32.02 -12.33
C PHE A 148 -70.50 32.24 -13.58
N PRO A 149 -70.89 33.14 -14.50
CA PRO A 149 -70.19 33.37 -15.75
C PRO A 149 -69.06 34.38 -15.52
N GLY A 150 -67.83 33.99 -15.81
CA GLY A 150 -66.65 34.85 -15.71
C GLY A 150 -65.66 34.50 -16.81
N ASP A 151 -65.68 35.32 -17.85
CA ASP A 151 -64.70 35.43 -18.93
C ASP A 151 -63.25 35.37 -18.41
N PHE A 152 -62.52 34.30 -18.75
CA PHE A 152 -61.07 34.26 -18.63
C PHE A 152 -60.48 33.48 -19.83
N GLY A 153 -59.55 34.13 -20.51
CA GLY A 153 -59.00 33.75 -21.80
C GLY A 153 -58.36 32.36 -21.86
N SER A 154 -58.24 31.88 -23.10
CA SER A 154 -57.60 30.64 -23.52
C SER A 154 -56.32 30.30 -22.74
N LEU A 155 -56.31 29.13 -22.13
CA LEU A 155 -55.23 28.55 -21.34
C LEU A 155 -54.23 27.74 -22.19
N ASP A 156 -54.06 28.08 -23.46
CA ASP A 156 -53.22 27.33 -24.40
C ASP A 156 -51.83 27.95 -24.67
N ASP A 157 -51.44 29.02 -23.97
CA ASP A 157 -50.11 29.65 -24.09
C ASP A 157 -49.40 29.82 -22.73
N MET A 158 -49.33 28.74 -21.93
CA MET A 158 -48.39 28.66 -20.81
C MET A 158 -47.25 27.71 -21.18
N ASP A 159 -46.16 28.29 -21.69
CA ASP A 159 -44.85 27.65 -21.84
C ASP A 159 -44.41 27.08 -20.48
N PHE A 160 -44.70 25.80 -20.24
CA PHE A 160 -44.09 25.07 -19.14
C PHE A 160 -42.61 24.92 -19.46
N PRO A 161 -41.67 25.45 -18.64
CA PRO A 161 -40.26 25.24 -18.88
C PRO A 161 -40.00 23.73 -18.91
N ALA A 162 -39.47 23.25 -20.03
CA ALA A 162 -39.03 21.87 -20.19
C ALA A 162 -38.24 21.45 -18.94
N PRO A 163 -38.41 20.21 -18.43
CA PRO A 163 -37.72 19.78 -17.22
C PRO A 163 -36.22 19.96 -17.45
N THR A 164 -35.63 20.97 -16.80
CA THR A 164 -34.20 21.16 -16.74
C THR A 164 -33.64 19.88 -16.15
N LYS A 165 -33.03 19.04 -16.99
CA LYS A 165 -32.26 17.88 -16.54
C LYS A 165 -31.33 18.38 -15.45
N ALA A 166 -31.56 17.95 -14.21
CA ALA A 166 -30.64 18.24 -13.12
C ALA A 166 -29.23 17.88 -13.58
N PRO A 167 -28.20 18.73 -13.32
CA PRO A 167 -26.86 18.43 -13.75
C PRO A 167 -26.49 17.04 -13.22
N ILE A 168 -26.09 16.14 -14.13
CA ILE A 168 -25.56 14.83 -13.78
C ILE A 168 -24.35 15.12 -12.89
N LYS A 169 -24.47 14.88 -11.59
CA LYS A 169 -23.38 15.17 -10.65
C LYS A 169 -22.27 14.17 -10.96
N SER A 170 -21.21 14.65 -11.61
CA SER A 170 -20.02 13.85 -11.87
C SER A 170 -19.32 13.56 -10.55
N GLU A 171 -18.71 12.37 -10.45
CA GLU A 171 -17.89 12.01 -9.30
C GLU A 171 -16.63 12.89 -9.24
N HIS A 172 -16.00 12.96 -8.06
CA HIS A 172 -14.73 13.67 -7.91
C HIS A 172 -13.61 12.98 -8.68
N SER A 173 -12.69 13.80 -9.18
CA SER A 173 -11.45 13.35 -9.79
C SER A 173 -10.44 12.91 -8.72
N TYR A 174 -10.63 11.72 -8.16
CA TYR A 174 -9.83 11.25 -7.01
C TYR A 174 -8.34 11.17 -7.34
N THR A 175 -8.00 10.74 -8.55
CA THR A 175 -6.60 10.55 -8.95
C THR A 175 -5.86 11.88 -9.00
N LEU A 176 -6.43 12.90 -9.67
CA LEU A 176 -5.82 14.22 -9.79
C LEU A 176 -5.76 14.94 -8.43
N ILE A 177 -6.85 14.91 -7.66
CA ILE A 177 -6.91 15.59 -6.35
C ILE A 177 -5.84 15.03 -5.41
N LEU A 178 -5.76 13.70 -5.28
CA LEU A 178 -4.83 13.06 -4.36
C LEU A 178 -3.38 13.22 -4.82
N ASN A 179 -3.09 13.07 -6.11
CA ASN A 179 -1.73 13.21 -6.62
C ASN A 179 -1.16 14.65 -6.53
N ARG A 180 -2.02 15.67 -6.40
CA ARG A 180 -1.60 17.07 -6.13
C ARG A 180 -1.15 17.29 -4.69
N ILE A 181 -1.64 16.47 -3.76
CA ILE A 181 -1.36 16.61 -2.31
C ILE A 181 -0.27 15.63 -1.88
N LEU A 182 -0.23 14.44 -2.49
CA LEU A 182 0.70 13.39 -2.12
C LEU A 182 2.14 13.69 -2.59
N PRO A 183 3.16 13.29 -1.80
CA PRO A 183 4.56 13.39 -2.20
C PRO A 183 4.83 12.72 -3.56
N PRO A 184 5.80 13.20 -4.36
CA PRO A 184 6.16 12.63 -5.67
C PRO A 184 6.39 11.11 -5.71
N THR A 185 6.76 10.55 -4.57
CA THR A 185 7.09 9.13 -4.36
C THR A 185 5.88 8.25 -4.01
N ILE A 186 4.67 8.81 -3.90
CA ILE A 186 3.39 8.10 -3.75
C ILE A 186 2.45 8.60 -4.87
N ARG A 187 1.87 7.68 -5.62
CA ARG A 187 0.94 8.02 -6.71
C ARG A 187 -0.28 7.11 -6.72
N ILE A 188 -1.45 7.73 -6.74
CA ILE A 188 -2.71 7.06 -7.07
C ILE A 188 -2.72 6.80 -8.57
N LEU A 189 -2.86 5.54 -8.94
CA LEU A 189 -2.87 5.08 -10.33
C LEU A 189 -4.29 5.03 -10.90
N ALA A 190 -5.24 4.59 -10.08
CA ALA A 190 -6.63 4.41 -10.48
C ALA A 190 -7.53 4.39 -9.25
N TRP A 191 -8.81 4.62 -9.45
CA TRP A 191 -9.83 4.43 -8.43
C TRP A 191 -10.95 3.54 -8.94
N SER A 192 -11.76 2.98 -8.05
CA SER A 192 -12.93 2.18 -8.41
C SER A 192 -14.05 2.47 -7.42
N PRO A 193 -15.30 2.63 -7.87
CA PRO A 193 -16.42 2.47 -6.97
C PRO A 193 -16.45 1.03 -6.45
N ALA A 194 -16.82 0.84 -5.19
CA ALA A 194 -16.84 -0.48 -4.56
C ALA A 194 -18.17 -0.71 -3.84
N ALA A 195 -18.59 -1.97 -3.74
CA ALA A 195 -19.77 -2.33 -2.96
C ALA A 195 -19.57 -1.96 -1.48
N PRO A 196 -20.64 -1.65 -0.71
CA PRO A 196 -20.56 -1.36 0.72
C PRO A 196 -19.80 -2.41 1.54
N GLY A 197 -19.94 -3.70 1.19
CA GLY A 197 -19.27 -4.82 1.84
C GLY A 197 -17.89 -5.17 1.28
N PHE A 198 -17.37 -4.40 0.33
CA PHE A 198 -16.06 -4.67 -0.27
C PHE A 198 -14.93 -4.42 0.73
N SER A 199 -14.10 -5.44 0.91
CA SER A 199 -12.87 -5.39 1.68
C SER A 199 -11.66 -5.53 0.75
N SER A 200 -10.74 -4.55 0.79
CA SER A 200 -9.51 -4.63 -0.01
C SER A 200 -8.64 -5.82 0.41
N ARG A 201 -8.78 -6.29 1.66
CA ARG A 201 -8.01 -7.41 2.22
C ARG A 201 -8.65 -8.76 1.93
N PHE A 202 -9.93 -8.91 2.25
CA PHE A 202 -10.63 -10.19 2.25
C PHE A 202 -11.20 -10.55 0.87
N ASN A 203 -11.53 -9.58 0.02
CA ASN A 203 -11.92 -9.85 -1.37
C ASN A 203 -10.71 -10.13 -2.28
N CYS A 204 -9.50 -9.74 -1.87
CA CYS A 204 -8.29 -9.99 -2.66
C CYS A 204 -8.03 -11.50 -2.81
N LYS A 205 -8.06 -11.99 -4.05
CA LYS A 205 -7.91 -13.40 -4.41
C LYS A 205 -6.45 -13.85 -4.45
N SER A 206 -5.56 -12.96 -4.89
CA SER A 206 -4.12 -13.24 -4.90
C SER A 206 -3.30 -11.96 -4.88
N ARG A 207 -2.10 -12.04 -4.29
CA ARG A 207 -1.07 -11.01 -4.37
C ARG A 207 0.07 -11.51 -5.25
N HIS A 208 0.60 -10.61 -6.07
CA HIS A 208 1.75 -10.86 -6.94
C HIS A 208 2.91 -9.98 -6.47
N TYR A 209 4.00 -10.62 -6.07
CA TYR A 209 5.25 -9.97 -5.70
C TYR A 209 6.29 -10.16 -6.78
N LYS A 210 7.10 -9.12 -6.98
CA LYS A 210 8.31 -9.17 -7.79
C LYS A 210 9.51 -8.93 -6.90
N TYR A 211 10.55 -9.76 -7.04
CA TYR A 211 11.83 -9.53 -6.38
C TYR A 211 12.92 -9.40 -7.43
N PHE A 212 13.54 -8.22 -7.52
CA PHE A 212 14.57 -7.91 -8.52
C PHE A 212 15.96 -8.25 -7.99
N PHE A 213 16.84 -8.81 -8.81
CA PHE A 213 18.21 -9.12 -8.40
C PHE A 213 19.17 -9.16 -9.60
N ALA A 214 20.44 -8.94 -9.32
CA ALA A 214 21.51 -9.13 -10.29
C ALA A 214 21.88 -10.63 -10.34
N PRO A 215 22.04 -11.24 -11.51
CA PRO A 215 22.33 -12.68 -11.64
C PRO A 215 23.80 -13.01 -11.39
N ASP A 216 24.65 -12.02 -11.09
CA ASP A 216 26.10 -12.21 -10.93
C ASP A 216 26.40 -13.29 -9.88
N ASN A 217 27.14 -14.31 -10.29
CA ASN A 217 27.52 -15.43 -9.45
C ASN A 217 26.31 -16.22 -8.90
N LEU A 218 25.24 -16.36 -9.69
CA LEU A 218 24.09 -17.22 -9.37
C LEU A 218 23.78 -18.17 -10.53
N ASP A 219 23.57 -19.45 -10.21
CA ASP A 219 22.98 -20.43 -11.14
C ASP A 219 21.46 -20.26 -11.18
N ILE A 220 21.00 -19.54 -12.21
CA ILE A 220 19.58 -19.26 -12.44
C ILE A 220 18.78 -20.54 -12.71
N ARG A 221 19.38 -21.59 -13.28
CA ARG A 221 18.67 -22.86 -13.51
C ARG A 221 18.34 -23.54 -12.20
N LEU A 222 19.30 -23.63 -11.27
CA LEU A 222 19.05 -24.20 -9.94
C LEU A 222 18.05 -23.37 -9.14
N MET A 223 18.12 -22.03 -9.24
CA MET A 223 17.13 -21.16 -8.61
C MET A 223 15.72 -21.39 -9.18
N SER A 224 15.58 -21.52 -10.49
CA SER A 224 14.29 -21.79 -11.14
C SER A 224 13.73 -23.16 -10.77
N GLU A 225 14.58 -24.19 -10.70
CA GLU A 225 14.19 -25.51 -10.21
C GLU A 225 13.67 -25.43 -8.77
N ALA A 226 14.42 -24.78 -7.88
CA ALA A 226 14.02 -24.59 -6.49
C ALA A 226 12.74 -23.75 -6.33
N ALA A 227 12.56 -22.72 -7.17
CA ALA A 227 11.35 -21.90 -7.16
C ALA A 227 10.12 -22.71 -7.58
N SER A 228 10.25 -23.62 -8.54
CA SER A 228 9.15 -24.48 -8.99
C SER A 228 8.61 -25.40 -7.88
N LEU A 229 9.49 -25.84 -6.96
CA LEU A 229 9.13 -26.68 -5.80
C LEU A 229 8.30 -25.93 -4.73
N LEU A 230 8.18 -24.61 -4.83
CA LEU A 230 7.34 -23.81 -3.94
C LEU A 230 5.86 -23.80 -4.37
N VAL A 231 5.57 -24.17 -5.62
CA VAL A 231 4.22 -24.09 -6.20
C VAL A 231 3.33 -25.20 -5.64
N GLY A 232 2.23 -24.81 -5.02
CA GLY A 232 1.34 -25.75 -4.34
C GLY A 232 0.82 -25.20 -3.01
N LEU A 233 0.19 -26.08 -2.24
CA LEU A 233 -0.28 -25.79 -0.89
C LEU A 233 0.68 -26.46 0.10
N HIS A 234 1.47 -25.66 0.81
CA HIS A 234 2.50 -26.14 1.73
C HIS A 234 2.47 -25.38 3.06
N ASP A 235 3.12 -25.93 4.07
CA ASP A 235 3.40 -25.25 5.33
C ASP A 235 4.69 -24.41 5.20
N PHE A 236 4.53 -23.08 5.18
CA PHE A 236 5.64 -22.15 4.97
C PHE A 236 6.25 -21.63 6.27
N ARG A 237 6.10 -22.32 7.42
CA ARG A 237 6.67 -21.87 8.70
C ARG A 237 8.20 -21.66 8.64
N ASN A 238 8.89 -22.50 7.89
CA ASN A 238 10.34 -22.43 7.70
C ASN A 238 10.76 -21.34 6.71
N PHE A 239 9.81 -20.69 6.05
CA PHE A 239 10.01 -19.61 5.10
C PHE A 239 9.38 -18.31 5.60
N CYS A 240 9.20 -18.13 6.90
CA CYS A 240 8.58 -16.91 7.43
C CYS A 240 9.23 -16.48 8.74
N LYS A 241 8.94 -15.25 9.18
CA LYS A 241 9.21 -14.82 10.55
C LYS A 241 8.00 -15.15 11.42
N LEU A 242 8.22 -15.96 12.46
CA LEU A 242 7.20 -16.21 13.47
C LEU A 242 6.88 -14.90 14.19
N ASP A 243 5.60 -14.55 14.21
CA ASP A 243 5.07 -13.38 14.90
C ASP A 243 4.09 -13.83 15.98
N PRO A 244 4.58 -14.08 17.20
CA PRO A 244 3.73 -14.59 18.27
C PRO A 244 2.59 -13.63 18.64
N ALA A 245 2.68 -12.34 18.34
CA ALA A 245 1.60 -11.40 18.61
C ALA A 245 0.34 -11.69 17.77
N LYS A 246 0.48 -12.36 16.62
CA LYS A 246 -0.64 -12.76 15.76
C LYS A 246 -1.27 -14.10 16.15
N GLN A 247 -0.63 -14.85 17.06
CA GLN A 247 -1.13 -16.15 17.54
C GLN A 247 -1.56 -17.09 16.39
N LEU A 248 -0.78 -17.12 15.31
CA LEU A 248 -1.09 -17.94 14.14
C LEU A 248 -0.97 -19.42 14.49
N THR A 249 -2.03 -20.18 14.16
CA THR A 249 -2.10 -21.64 14.33
C THR A 249 -1.84 -22.39 13.02
N THR A 250 -2.02 -21.74 11.86
CA THR A 250 -1.81 -22.33 10.54
C THR A 250 -0.84 -21.52 9.67
N TYR A 251 0.12 -22.23 9.10
CA TYR A 251 1.16 -21.72 8.22
C TYR A 251 0.98 -22.20 6.78
N LEU A 252 -0.16 -22.83 6.48
CA LEU A 252 -0.50 -23.29 5.14
C LEU A 252 -0.75 -22.09 4.22
N ARG A 253 -0.01 -22.00 3.12
CA ARG A 253 -0.23 -20.99 2.07
C ARG A 253 -0.19 -21.67 0.71
N ARG A 254 -0.91 -21.09 -0.25
CA ARG A 254 -0.91 -21.57 -1.64
C ARG A 254 -0.14 -20.60 -2.52
N ILE A 255 0.97 -21.07 -3.08
CA ILE A 255 1.68 -20.39 -4.17
C ILE A 255 1.09 -20.92 -5.47
N MET A 256 0.67 -20.00 -6.33
CA MET A 256 0.03 -20.27 -7.61
C MET A 256 1.06 -20.34 -8.74
N SER A 257 2.07 -19.47 -8.71
CA SER A 257 3.19 -19.48 -9.65
C SER A 257 4.44 -18.88 -9.00
N ALA A 258 5.60 -19.38 -9.41
CA ALA A 258 6.92 -18.93 -8.99
C ALA A 258 7.88 -19.08 -10.17
N GLU A 259 8.21 -17.98 -10.84
CA GLU A 259 8.99 -17.99 -12.08
C GLU A 259 10.15 -16.99 -12.00
N ILE A 260 11.32 -17.36 -12.52
CA ILE A 260 12.47 -16.47 -12.62
C ILE A 260 12.71 -16.16 -14.09
N SER A 261 12.75 -14.87 -14.42
CA SER A 261 12.94 -14.40 -15.80
C SER A 261 13.85 -13.17 -15.85
N PRO A 262 14.52 -12.90 -16.98
CA PRO A 262 15.25 -11.65 -17.17
C PRO A 262 14.27 -10.47 -17.21
N VAL A 263 14.68 -9.33 -16.63
CA VAL A 263 13.90 -8.10 -16.68
C VAL A 263 14.02 -7.49 -18.08
N ALA A 264 12.91 -7.45 -18.81
CA ALA A 264 12.86 -6.86 -20.14
C ALA A 264 13.29 -5.38 -20.11
N GLY A 265 14.16 -4.99 -21.05
CA GLY A 265 14.67 -3.62 -21.14
C GLY A 265 15.73 -3.25 -20.11
N SER A 266 16.14 -4.17 -19.23
CA SER A 266 17.22 -3.91 -18.27
C SER A 266 18.60 -3.95 -18.95
N ALA A 267 19.26 -2.80 -19.05
CA ALA A 267 20.63 -2.71 -19.57
C ALA A 267 21.65 -3.49 -18.72
N SER A 268 21.33 -3.72 -17.43
CA SER A 268 22.21 -4.40 -16.47
C SER A 268 22.01 -5.92 -16.38
N GLY A 269 21.12 -6.51 -17.20
CA GLY A 269 20.89 -7.97 -17.18
C GLY A 269 20.20 -8.49 -15.92
N MET A 270 19.51 -7.63 -15.17
CA MET A 270 18.77 -8.03 -13.96
C MET A 270 17.76 -9.14 -14.24
N HIS A 271 17.51 -9.95 -13.23
CA HIS A 271 16.46 -10.96 -13.20
C HIS A 271 15.39 -10.60 -12.16
N VAL A 272 14.22 -11.19 -12.31
CA VAL A 272 13.09 -11.02 -11.40
C VAL A 272 12.50 -12.38 -11.03
N LEU A 273 12.24 -12.59 -9.75
CA LEU A 273 11.32 -13.63 -9.29
C LEU A 273 9.90 -13.08 -9.31
N ASP A 274 9.04 -13.65 -10.14
CA ASP A 274 7.61 -13.45 -10.21
C ASP A 274 6.90 -14.46 -9.33
N LEU A 275 6.36 -14.01 -8.18
CA LEU A 275 5.74 -14.87 -7.18
C LEU A 275 4.28 -14.49 -6.95
N LYS A 276 3.35 -15.38 -7.31
CA LYS A 276 1.91 -15.19 -7.12
C LYS A 276 1.37 -16.19 -6.11
N GLY A 277 0.60 -15.72 -5.14
CA GLY A 277 0.00 -16.57 -4.12
C GLY A 277 -1.31 -16.01 -3.58
N SER A 278 -2.11 -16.85 -2.93
CA SER A 278 -3.39 -16.42 -2.34
C SER A 278 -3.18 -15.45 -1.18
N ALA A 279 -2.24 -15.79 -0.30
CA ALA A 279 -1.79 -14.98 0.82
C ALA A 279 -0.35 -15.35 1.19
N PHE A 280 0.33 -14.46 1.90
CA PHE A 280 1.71 -14.65 2.36
C PHE A 280 1.80 -14.46 3.87
N LEU A 281 2.67 -15.24 4.51
CA LEU A 281 3.07 -15.08 5.90
C LEU A 281 4.02 -13.90 6.07
N TYR A 282 4.27 -13.53 7.33
CA TYR A 282 5.15 -12.43 7.64
C TYR A 282 6.56 -12.70 7.11
N HIS A 283 7.09 -11.75 6.32
CA HIS A 283 8.38 -11.83 5.64
C HIS A 283 8.55 -13.00 4.64
N GLN A 284 7.47 -13.67 4.23
CA GLN A 284 7.59 -14.95 3.52
C GLN A 284 8.43 -14.87 2.23
N VAL A 285 8.18 -13.87 1.40
CA VAL A 285 8.86 -13.71 0.10
C VAL A 285 10.36 -13.47 0.27
N ARG A 286 10.77 -12.70 1.28
CA ARG A 286 12.18 -12.42 1.55
C ARG A 286 12.93 -13.63 2.11
N HIS A 287 12.23 -14.48 2.86
CA HIS A 287 12.77 -15.75 3.32
C HIS A 287 12.89 -16.76 2.16
N ILE A 288 11.91 -16.81 1.25
CA ILE A 288 12.00 -17.58 0.01
C ILE A 288 13.26 -17.15 -0.78
N MET A 289 13.43 -15.84 -1.02
CA MET A 289 14.59 -15.34 -1.75
C MET A 289 15.92 -15.65 -1.07
N ALA A 290 15.98 -15.62 0.26
CA ALA A 290 17.19 -16.02 0.97
C ALA A 290 17.60 -17.46 0.68
N ILE A 291 16.65 -18.39 0.61
CA ILE A 291 16.91 -19.79 0.27
C ILE A 291 17.28 -19.93 -1.20
N LEU A 292 16.58 -19.23 -2.10
CA LEU A 292 16.92 -19.23 -3.53
C LEU A 292 18.33 -18.68 -3.78
N PHE A 293 18.77 -17.66 -3.04
CA PHE A 293 20.15 -17.18 -3.14
C PHE A 293 21.19 -18.21 -2.68
N LEU A 294 20.90 -19.00 -1.66
CA LEU A 294 21.77 -20.11 -1.25
C LEU A 294 21.84 -21.19 -2.32
N VAL A 295 20.71 -21.52 -2.95
CA VAL A 295 20.65 -22.48 -4.06
C VAL A 295 21.40 -21.95 -5.29
N GLY A 296 21.13 -20.72 -5.70
CA GLY A 296 21.82 -20.08 -6.82
C GLY A 296 23.32 -19.92 -6.59
N SER A 297 23.75 -19.75 -5.34
CA SER A 297 25.17 -19.72 -4.98
C SER A 297 25.85 -21.11 -4.98
N GLY A 298 25.09 -22.19 -5.25
CA GLY A 298 25.59 -23.58 -5.20
C GLY A 298 25.83 -24.12 -3.78
N LEU A 299 25.42 -23.38 -2.75
CA LEU A 299 25.62 -23.75 -1.34
C LEU A 299 24.57 -24.75 -0.84
N GLU A 300 23.41 -24.78 -1.48
CA GLU A 300 22.33 -25.74 -1.20
C GLU A 300 21.80 -26.33 -2.51
N PRO A 301 21.38 -27.60 -2.53
CA PRO A 301 20.68 -28.16 -3.68
C PRO A 301 19.23 -27.65 -3.73
N PRO A 302 18.57 -27.63 -4.90
CA PRO A 302 17.15 -27.27 -5.03
C PRO A 302 16.22 -28.05 -4.09
N SER A 303 16.53 -29.34 -3.83
CA SER A 303 15.78 -30.22 -2.93
C SER A 303 15.71 -29.72 -1.47
N VAL A 304 16.55 -28.77 -1.07
CA VAL A 304 16.45 -28.14 0.25
C VAL A 304 15.09 -27.46 0.45
N VAL A 305 14.46 -26.97 -0.64
CA VAL A 305 13.14 -26.35 -0.57
C VAL A 305 12.10 -27.37 -0.10
N THR A 306 12.04 -28.54 -0.74
CA THR A 306 11.11 -29.61 -0.34
C THR A 306 11.39 -30.09 1.09
N ALA A 307 12.65 -30.22 1.48
CA ALA A 307 13.02 -30.59 2.84
C ALA A 307 12.51 -29.57 3.89
N LEU A 308 12.59 -28.26 3.58
CA LEU A 308 12.08 -27.21 4.45
C LEU A 308 10.55 -27.10 4.46
N LEU A 309 9.85 -27.58 3.45
CA LEU A 309 8.38 -27.67 3.43
C LEU A 309 7.86 -28.90 4.21
N ASN A 310 8.70 -29.93 4.37
CA ASN A 310 8.36 -31.17 5.07
C ASN A 310 8.38 -31.01 6.59
N VAL A 311 7.32 -30.43 7.15
CA VAL A 311 7.19 -30.14 8.60
C VAL A 311 6.72 -31.32 9.44
N ALA A 312 6.25 -32.40 8.82
CA ALA A 312 5.78 -33.61 9.49
C ALA A 312 6.02 -34.85 8.59
N PRO A 313 6.12 -36.07 9.17
CA PRO A 313 6.30 -37.28 8.37
C PRO A 313 5.22 -37.42 7.29
N GLY A 314 5.64 -37.57 6.03
CA GLY A 314 4.75 -37.74 4.88
C GLY A 314 4.02 -36.48 4.41
N ALA A 315 4.32 -35.29 4.94
CA ALA A 315 3.67 -34.04 4.54
C ALA A 315 3.91 -33.69 3.07
N GLU A 316 5.10 -33.99 2.55
CA GLU A 316 5.50 -33.72 1.16
C GLU A 316 5.62 -35.01 0.32
N GLY A 317 4.97 -36.11 0.74
CA GLY A 317 4.81 -37.33 -0.06
C GLY A 317 6.01 -38.28 -0.15
N ASP A 318 7.19 -37.88 0.32
CA ASP A 318 8.38 -38.74 0.40
C ASP A 318 8.71 -39.09 1.86
N ALA A 319 8.71 -40.38 2.18
CA ALA A 319 8.95 -40.91 3.51
C ALA A 319 10.41 -40.75 3.98
N ASN A 320 11.35 -40.55 3.05
CA ASN A 320 12.77 -40.41 3.35
C ASN A 320 13.20 -38.95 3.56
N LEU A 321 12.30 -37.98 3.32
CA LEU A 321 12.62 -36.57 3.55
C LEU A 321 12.79 -36.30 5.05
N PRO A 322 13.82 -35.51 5.43
CA PRO A 322 13.99 -35.11 6.81
C PRO A 322 12.81 -34.24 7.25
N VAL A 323 12.35 -34.45 8.48
CA VAL A 323 11.33 -33.59 9.08
C VAL A 323 11.97 -32.32 9.62
N VAL A 324 11.48 -31.18 9.16
CA VAL A 324 11.92 -29.85 9.61
C VAL A 324 10.71 -29.11 10.15
N ASP A 325 10.40 -29.34 11.42
CA ASP A 325 9.27 -28.74 12.14
C ASP A 325 9.53 -27.29 12.59
N THR A 326 10.81 -26.89 12.60
CA THR A 326 11.33 -25.62 13.11
C THR A 326 12.36 -25.02 12.16
N ARG A 327 12.28 -23.69 12.01
CA ARG A 327 13.09 -22.97 11.03
C ARG A 327 14.57 -23.02 11.39
N PRO A 328 15.47 -23.45 10.49
CA PRO A 328 16.92 -23.33 10.71
C PRO A 328 17.36 -21.86 10.69
N GLU A 329 18.51 -21.57 11.28
CA GLU A 329 19.08 -20.22 11.27
C GLU A 329 19.58 -19.82 9.87
N TYR A 330 19.01 -18.76 9.29
CA TYR A 330 19.53 -18.11 8.09
C TYR A 330 19.13 -16.64 8.06
N GLN A 331 19.88 -15.86 7.28
CA GLN A 331 19.60 -14.43 7.13
C GLN A 331 18.59 -14.21 6.02
N MET A 332 17.59 -13.37 6.30
CA MET A 332 16.56 -13.00 5.34
C MET A 332 17.11 -12.05 4.26
N ALA A 333 16.58 -12.15 3.04
CA ALA A 333 16.96 -11.28 1.94
C ALA A 333 16.59 -9.81 2.20
N ASP A 334 17.25 -8.87 1.53
CA ASP A 334 17.02 -7.44 1.65
C ASP A 334 15.60 -7.05 1.21
N ALA A 335 15.08 -5.95 1.78
CA ALA A 335 13.74 -5.45 1.52
C ALA A 335 13.64 -4.61 0.24
N LEU A 336 14.70 -3.89 -0.09
CA LEU A 336 14.77 -2.91 -1.17
C LEU A 336 14.29 -3.48 -2.51
N PRO A 337 14.70 -4.70 -2.92
CA PRO A 337 14.34 -5.22 -4.24
C PRO A 337 12.96 -5.87 -4.30
N LEU A 338 12.25 -5.94 -3.16
CA LEU A 338 10.92 -6.52 -3.10
C LEU A 338 9.86 -5.47 -3.44
N MET A 339 8.96 -5.84 -4.34
CA MET A 339 7.81 -5.03 -4.72
C MET A 339 6.53 -5.86 -4.62
N LEU A 340 5.50 -5.33 -3.94
CA LEU A 340 4.13 -5.77 -4.17
C LEU A 340 3.69 -5.24 -5.53
N TYR A 341 3.74 -6.08 -6.55
CA TYR A 341 3.48 -5.68 -7.93
C TYR A 341 1.99 -5.42 -8.16
N GLU A 342 1.13 -6.37 -7.76
CA GLU A 342 -0.31 -6.26 -8.00
C GLU A 342 -1.16 -7.10 -7.03
N CYS A 343 -2.36 -6.59 -6.75
CA CYS A 343 -3.42 -7.27 -6.02
C CYS A 343 -4.57 -7.60 -6.97
N HIS A 344 -5.00 -8.86 -6.98
CA HIS A 344 -6.05 -9.35 -7.88
C HIS A 344 -7.37 -9.54 -7.12
N PHE A 345 -8.46 -9.09 -7.74
CA PHE A 345 -9.82 -9.16 -7.22
C PHE A 345 -10.72 -9.97 -8.17
N GLY A 346 -11.89 -10.39 -7.70
CA GLY A 346 -12.85 -11.11 -8.54
C GLY A 346 -13.46 -10.22 -9.63
N PRO A 347 -14.02 -10.81 -10.69
CA PRO A 347 -14.79 -10.05 -11.69
C PRO A 347 -15.92 -9.26 -11.01
N GLY A 348 -15.99 -7.95 -11.27
CA GLY A 348 -17.01 -7.07 -10.70
C GLY A 348 -16.77 -6.60 -9.26
N ASP A 349 -15.71 -7.07 -8.58
CA ASP A 349 -15.35 -6.55 -7.25
C ASP A 349 -14.82 -5.10 -7.36
N VAL A 350 -14.05 -4.82 -8.41
CA VAL A 350 -13.48 -3.50 -8.73
C VAL A 350 -13.47 -3.29 -10.24
N GLU A 351 -13.75 -2.06 -10.66
CA GLU A 351 -13.68 -1.56 -12.02
C GLU A 351 -12.80 -0.31 -12.01
N TRP A 352 -11.55 -0.47 -12.45
CA TRP A 352 -10.55 0.60 -12.37
C TRP A 352 -10.85 1.71 -13.38
N GLN A 353 -11.12 2.88 -12.84
CA GLN A 353 -11.30 4.13 -13.57
C GLN A 353 -10.00 4.94 -13.48
N VAL A 354 -9.55 5.39 -14.65
CA VAL A 354 -8.43 6.32 -14.82
C VAL A 354 -9.02 7.57 -15.45
N GLU A 355 -8.64 8.73 -14.94
CA GLU A 355 -9.00 10.00 -15.56
C GLU A 355 -7.92 10.38 -16.57
N GLU A 356 -8.32 10.61 -17.81
CA GLU A 356 -7.44 11.20 -18.81
C GLU A 356 -7.38 12.71 -18.53
N GLU A 357 -6.17 13.26 -18.43
CA GLU A 357 -5.99 14.70 -18.45
C GLU A 357 -6.31 15.16 -19.88
N ASP A 358 -7.39 15.91 -20.07
CA ASP A 358 -7.64 16.59 -21.34
C ASP A 358 -6.49 17.60 -21.55
N ASP A 359 -5.54 17.24 -22.41
CA ASP A 359 -4.43 18.10 -22.86
C ASP A 359 -4.92 19.38 -23.58
N ALA A 360 -6.23 19.55 -23.74
CA ALA A 360 -6.89 20.60 -24.52
C ALA A 360 -6.69 22.02 -23.96
N ASP A 361 -6.53 22.19 -22.65
CA ASP A 361 -6.53 23.53 -22.05
C ASP A 361 -5.14 24.15 -21.84
N GLY A 362 -4.04 23.41 -22.04
CA GLY A 362 -2.67 23.98 -21.95
C GLY A 362 -2.31 24.71 -20.64
N LEU A 363 -3.15 24.56 -19.61
CA LEU A 363 -3.17 25.40 -18.40
C LEU A 363 -2.69 24.67 -17.13
N SER A 364 -2.13 23.46 -17.27
CA SER A 364 -1.40 22.83 -16.16
C SER A 364 -0.02 23.45 -16.05
N PRO A 365 0.32 24.19 -14.98
CA PRO A 365 1.67 24.75 -14.81
C PRO A 365 2.75 23.67 -14.64
N LEU A 366 2.34 22.41 -14.46
CA LEU A 366 3.18 21.22 -14.33
C LEU A 366 3.07 20.25 -15.53
N GLY A 367 2.20 20.55 -16.52
CA GLY A 367 2.20 20.09 -17.91
C GLY A 367 2.31 18.60 -18.24
N ALA A 368 2.30 17.70 -17.27
CA ALA A 368 2.66 16.31 -17.49
C ALA A 368 1.74 15.38 -16.68
N GLY A 369 0.89 14.65 -17.39
CA GLY A 369 0.08 13.58 -16.82
C GLY A 369 0.91 12.55 -16.05
N LEU A 370 0.23 11.77 -15.21
CA LEU A 370 0.86 10.81 -14.29
C LEU A 370 1.96 9.95 -14.95
N TYR A 371 1.70 9.47 -16.17
CA TYR A 371 2.67 8.69 -16.93
C TYR A 371 3.97 9.45 -17.22
N HIS A 372 3.88 10.71 -17.66
CA HIS A 372 5.05 11.54 -17.93
C HIS A 372 5.86 11.84 -16.65
N GLN A 373 5.18 11.99 -15.50
CA GLN A 373 5.87 12.13 -14.21
C GLN A 373 6.66 10.87 -13.84
N LEU A 374 6.06 9.69 -13.99
CA LEU A 374 6.72 8.40 -13.75
C LEU A 374 7.87 8.16 -14.75
N HIS A 375 7.66 8.52 -16.02
CA HIS A 375 8.70 8.49 -17.04
C HIS A 375 9.88 9.40 -16.68
N SER A 376 9.61 10.63 -16.22
CA SER A 376 10.63 11.57 -15.76
C SER A 376 11.40 11.07 -14.53
N LEU A 377 10.73 10.36 -13.62
CA LEU A 377 11.37 9.68 -12.48
C LEU A 377 12.30 8.55 -12.96
N HIS A 378 11.83 7.74 -13.91
CA HIS A 378 12.61 6.66 -14.50
C HIS A 378 13.84 7.18 -15.25
N ALA A 379 13.68 8.16 -16.14
CA ALA A 379 14.78 8.78 -16.88
C ALA A 379 15.86 9.36 -15.96
N ARG A 380 15.47 9.97 -14.83
CA ARG A 380 16.42 10.42 -13.80
C ARG A 380 17.14 9.25 -13.11
N ALA A 381 16.43 8.16 -12.83
CA ALA A 381 17.05 6.97 -12.25
C ALA A 381 18.07 6.33 -13.21
N GLU A 382 17.78 6.31 -14.52
CA GLU A 382 18.74 5.86 -15.54
C GLU A 382 19.97 6.75 -15.60
N MET A 383 19.79 8.08 -15.54
CA MET A 383 20.91 9.03 -15.45
C MET A 383 21.77 8.78 -14.20
N TYR A 384 21.15 8.56 -13.03
CA TYR A 384 21.89 8.22 -11.81
C TYR A 384 22.64 6.90 -11.95
N ALA A 385 22.00 5.86 -12.49
CA ALA A 385 22.65 4.58 -12.73
C ALA A 385 23.85 4.70 -13.69
N ALA A 386 23.74 5.52 -14.74
CA ALA A 386 24.82 5.79 -15.68
C ALA A 386 25.99 6.55 -15.02
N LEU A 387 25.68 7.54 -14.18
CA LEU A 387 26.69 8.27 -13.41
C LEU A 387 27.41 7.36 -12.42
N ASP A 388 26.68 6.56 -11.65
CA ASP A 388 27.25 5.62 -10.68
C ASP A 388 28.13 4.57 -11.37
N HIS A 389 27.72 4.09 -12.54
CA HIS A 389 28.53 3.19 -13.38
C HIS A 389 29.83 3.85 -13.83
N GLU A 390 29.78 5.13 -14.25
CA GLU A 390 30.99 5.86 -14.65
C GLU A 390 31.91 6.15 -13.45
N PHE A 391 31.35 6.45 -12.28
CA PHE A 391 32.14 6.57 -11.05
C PHE A 391 32.85 5.27 -10.71
N LEU A 392 32.17 4.12 -10.86
CA LEU A 392 32.78 2.80 -10.65
C LEU A 392 33.91 2.55 -11.65
N ARG A 393 33.71 2.91 -12.92
CA ARG A 393 34.73 2.78 -13.97
C ARG A 393 35.98 3.61 -13.66
N VAL A 394 35.81 4.87 -13.25
CA VAL A 394 36.92 5.75 -12.85
C VAL A 394 37.63 5.20 -11.61
N ALA A 395 36.88 4.77 -10.60
CA ALA A 395 37.45 4.16 -9.40
C ALA A 395 38.26 2.89 -9.70
N SER A 396 37.83 2.08 -10.67
CA SER A 396 38.49 0.82 -11.05
C SER A 396 39.94 0.98 -11.55
N VAL A 397 40.31 2.18 -12.01
CA VAL A 397 41.68 2.50 -12.42
C VAL A 397 42.64 2.53 -11.22
N HIS A 398 42.13 2.95 -10.06
CA HIS A 398 42.91 3.09 -8.82
C HIS A 398 42.69 1.93 -7.86
N HIS A 399 41.55 1.25 -7.95
CA HIS A 399 41.16 0.17 -7.06
C HIS A 399 40.77 -1.06 -7.89
N ALA A 400 41.54 -2.14 -7.77
CA ALA A 400 41.15 -3.39 -8.39
C ALA A 400 39.78 -3.85 -7.84
N PRO A 401 38.87 -4.36 -8.69
CA PRO A 401 37.59 -4.87 -8.22
C PRO A 401 37.84 -6.01 -7.21
N PRO A 402 37.03 -6.08 -6.14
CA PRO A 402 37.16 -7.18 -5.19
C PRO A 402 37.00 -8.50 -5.93
N PRO A 403 37.82 -9.53 -5.60
CA PRO A 403 37.67 -10.83 -6.24
C PRO A 403 36.26 -11.37 -6.00
N ALA A 404 35.67 -12.00 -7.02
CA ALA A 404 34.42 -12.74 -6.85
C ALA A 404 34.68 -13.90 -5.88
N ARG A 405 34.11 -13.81 -4.68
CA ARG A 405 34.35 -14.77 -3.58
C ARG A 405 33.17 -15.72 -3.42
N LEU A 406 32.91 -16.55 -4.44
CA LEU A 406 32.09 -17.76 -4.39
C LEU A 406 32.38 -18.62 -5.65
N PRO A 407 32.73 -19.92 -5.53
CA PRO A 407 32.88 -20.79 -6.69
C PRO A 407 31.51 -21.30 -7.16
N LEU A 408 31.17 -21.05 -8.42
CA LEU A 408 29.86 -21.33 -9.01
C LEU A 408 29.61 -22.80 -9.35
N ASN A 409 30.67 -23.62 -9.38
CA ASN A 409 30.65 -24.89 -10.10
C ASN A 409 30.82 -26.13 -9.22
N VAL A 410 30.64 -26.03 -7.89
CA VAL A 410 30.76 -27.20 -7.00
C VAL A 410 29.59 -27.26 -6.03
N THR A 411 28.56 -28.04 -6.37
CA THR A 411 27.56 -28.49 -5.41
C THR A 411 28.25 -29.26 -4.29
N GLY A 412 28.06 -28.83 -3.04
CA GLY A 412 28.82 -29.39 -1.91
C GLY A 412 30.22 -28.80 -1.75
N PHE A 413 30.47 -27.59 -2.28
CA PHE A 413 31.65 -26.81 -1.92
C PHE A 413 31.76 -26.74 -0.39
N VAL A 414 32.78 -27.39 0.16
CA VAL A 414 33.15 -27.28 1.56
C VAL A 414 34.17 -26.15 1.65
N PRO A 415 33.79 -24.98 2.21
CA PRO A 415 34.73 -23.91 2.38
C PRO A 415 35.85 -24.40 3.29
N ASP A 416 37.09 -24.29 2.82
CA ASP A 416 38.29 -24.78 3.51
C ASP A 416 38.62 -23.99 4.80
N GLY A 417 37.79 -23.01 5.15
CA GLY A 417 37.97 -22.11 6.29
C GLY A 417 39.05 -21.05 6.08
N ARG A 418 39.81 -21.11 4.98
CA ARG A 418 40.90 -20.17 4.66
C ARG A 418 40.41 -19.04 3.78
N THR A 419 39.43 -19.32 2.91
CA THR A 419 38.88 -18.32 1.98
C THR A 419 37.50 -17.86 2.43
N ALA A 420 37.37 -16.57 2.78
CA ALA A 420 36.07 -15.97 3.06
C ALA A 420 35.22 -15.89 1.79
N MET A 421 33.95 -16.28 1.89
CA MET A 421 32.92 -16.22 0.85
C MET A 421 31.89 -15.13 1.15
N ASN A 422 31.23 -14.63 0.10
CA ASN A 422 30.19 -13.61 0.21
C ASN A 422 28.84 -14.20 -0.17
N VAL A 423 27.99 -14.53 0.82
CA VAL A 423 26.65 -15.06 0.57
C VAL A 423 25.69 -13.92 0.23
N PRO A 424 25.06 -13.91 -0.97
CA PRO A 424 24.20 -12.81 -1.38
C PRO A 424 22.92 -12.74 -0.55
N LEU A 425 22.48 -11.52 -0.25
CA LEU A 425 21.23 -11.23 0.45
C LEU A 425 20.26 -10.44 -0.43
N GLY A 426 20.64 -10.07 -1.66
CA GLY A 426 19.88 -9.16 -2.52
C GLY A 426 20.15 -7.70 -2.19
N GLY A 427 19.74 -6.78 -3.07
CA GLY A 427 19.95 -5.34 -2.87
C GLY A 427 21.42 -4.91 -2.79
N ALA A 428 22.32 -5.64 -3.47
CA ALA A 428 23.77 -5.48 -3.40
C ALA A 428 24.40 -5.77 -2.01
N GLU A 429 23.64 -6.37 -1.10
CA GLU A 429 24.12 -6.79 0.23
C GLU A 429 24.61 -8.24 0.22
N PHE A 430 25.62 -8.53 1.06
CA PHE A 430 26.15 -9.87 1.25
C PHE A 430 26.57 -10.11 2.70
N ARG A 431 26.47 -11.37 3.13
CA ARG A 431 27.05 -11.83 4.39
C ARG A 431 28.39 -12.48 4.13
N ARG A 432 29.46 -11.90 4.68
CA ARG A 432 30.78 -12.51 4.65
C ARG A 432 30.86 -13.65 5.65
N THR A 433 31.28 -14.84 5.20
CA THR A 433 31.50 -15.99 6.08
C THR A 433 32.74 -16.78 5.65
N ALA A 434 33.46 -17.37 6.60
CA ALA A 434 34.62 -18.23 6.31
C ALA A 434 34.23 -19.71 6.18
N LYS A 435 33.09 -20.10 6.76
CA LYS A 435 32.57 -21.46 6.74
C LYS A 435 31.07 -21.44 6.41
N TYR A 436 30.64 -22.38 5.60
CA TYR A 436 29.24 -22.64 5.33
C TYR A 436 28.82 -23.90 6.09
N ILE A 437 27.67 -23.84 6.74
CA ILE A 437 27.01 -25.00 7.37
C ILE A 437 25.69 -25.21 6.61
N PRO A 438 25.44 -26.40 6.05
CA PRO A 438 24.17 -26.70 5.37
C PRO A 438 22.96 -26.40 6.25
N LEU A 439 21.88 -25.91 5.65
CA LEU A 439 20.68 -25.44 6.38
C LEU A 439 20.11 -26.50 7.32
N LEU A 440 20.07 -27.76 6.88
CA LEU A 440 19.50 -28.87 7.66
C LEU A 440 20.33 -29.24 8.89
N GLU A 441 21.61 -28.85 8.92
CA GLU A 441 22.56 -29.09 10.01
C GLU A 441 22.66 -27.89 10.99
N ARG A 442 22.02 -26.76 10.67
CA ARG A 442 22.07 -25.58 11.54
C ARG A 442 21.20 -25.74 12.77
N ASN A 443 21.52 -24.94 13.79
CA ASN A 443 20.63 -24.72 14.92
C ASN A 443 19.24 -24.32 14.42
N ARG A 444 18.22 -24.93 15.04
CA ARG A 444 16.82 -24.66 14.75
C ARG A 444 16.23 -23.81 15.86
N GLY A 445 15.25 -22.99 15.49
CA GLY A 445 14.48 -22.21 16.46
C GLY A 445 13.57 -23.07 17.32
N GLU A 446 12.81 -22.41 18.20
CA GLU A 446 11.79 -23.07 19.01
C GLU A 446 10.52 -23.36 18.20
N HIS A 447 9.78 -24.41 18.57
CA HIS A 447 8.50 -24.74 17.96
C HIS A 447 7.48 -23.59 18.15
N PHE A 448 6.67 -23.32 17.13
CA PHE A 448 5.80 -22.15 17.10
C PHE A 448 4.78 -22.13 18.25
N GLU A 449 4.33 -23.30 18.71
CA GLU A 449 3.42 -23.42 19.85
C GLU A 449 4.08 -22.92 21.14
N VAL A 450 5.35 -23.28 21.37
CA VAL A 450 6.12 -22.81 22.54
C VAL A 450 6.32 -21.30 22.48
N VAL A 451 6.61 -20.77 21.29
CA VAL A 451 6.79 -19.33 21.06
C VAL A 451 5.48 -18.56 21.29
N ASN A 452 4.36 -19.08 20.76
CA ASN A 452 3.03 -18.48 20.93
C ASN A 452 2.59 -18.52 22.39
N GLU A 453 2.76 -19.65 23.07
CA GLU A 453 2.38 -19.84 24.47
C GLU A 453 3.17 -18.91 25.39
N ARG A 454 4.49 -18.85 25.21
CA ARG A 454 5.36 -17.95 25.98
C ARG A 454 4.94 -16.50 25.81
N TRP A 455 4.56 -16.09 24.60
CA TRP A 455 4.04 -14.74 24.38
C TRP A 455 2.70 -14.53 25.06
N ARG A 456 1.77 -15.47 24.93
CA ARG A 456 0.43 -15.42 25.53
C ARG A 456 0.50 -15.22 27.04
N VAL A 457 1.28 -16.05 27.73
CA VAL A 457 1.47 -15.97 29.19
C VAL A 457 2.27 -14.75 29.62
N GLY A 458 3.23 -14.30 28.80
CA GLY A 458 4.11 -13.19 29.12
C GLY A 458 3.58 -11.83 28.65
N LYS A 459 4.02 -11.41 27.47
CA LYS A 459 3.73 -10.06 26.93
C LYS A 459 2.27 -9.88 26.53
N GLY A 460 1.60 -10.95 26.08
CA GLY A 460 0.19 -10.97 25.71
C GLY A 460 -0.70 -10.66 26.90
N ALA A 461 -0.57 -11.43 27.99
CA ALA A 461 -1.32 -11.20 29.23
C ALA A 461 -1.17 -9.76 29.75
N ARG A 462 0.06 -9.24 29.81
CA ARG A 462 0.32 -7.84 30.23
C ARG A 462 -0.32 -6.80 29.30
N ARG A 463 -0.42 -7.09 28.00
CA ARG A 463 -1.07 -6.21 27.03
C ARG A 463 -2.58 -6.22 27.23
N ASP A 464 -3.16 -7.38 27.48
CA ASP A 464 -4.60 -7.52 27.73
C ASP A 464 -5.00 -6.87 29.06
N GLU A 465 -4.17 -6.98 30.10
CA GLU A 465 -4.34 -6.27 31.37
C GLU A 465 -4.34 -4.75 31.17
N ARG A 466 -3.37 -4.21 30.42
CA ARG A 466 -3.32 -2.78 30.09
C ARG A 466 -4.53 -2.32 29.28
N ARG A 467 -5.01 -3.15 28.35
CA ARG A 467 -6.17 -2.81 27.54
C ARG A 467 -7.44 -2.73 28.39
N LYS A 468 -7.65 -3.71 29.28
CA LYS A 468 -8.77 -3.71 30.22
C LYS A 468 -8.76 -2.49 31.15
N ALA A 469 -7.58 -2.10 31.65
CA ALA A 469 -7.45 -0.92 32.50
C ALA A 469 -7.81 0.38 31.77
N VAL A 470 -7.50 0.50 30.47
CA VAL A 470 -7.87 1.67 29.65
C VAL A 470 -9.36 1.67 29.31
N ASP A 471 -9.95 0.50 29.06
CA ASP A 471 -11.39 0.37 28.82
C ASP A 471 -12.19 0.71 30.10
N ASP A 472 -11.70 0.33 31.30
CA ASP A 472 -12.33 0.65 32.59
C ASP A 472 -12.22 2.16 32.96
N GLU A 473 -11.14 2.85 32.57
CA GLU A 473 -10.97 4.30 32.78
C GLU A 473 -11.78 5.17 31.79
N GLY A 474 -12.32 4.58 30.72
CA GLY A 474 -13.11 5.29 29.69
C GLY A 474 -14.62 5.30 29.93
N ASP A 475 -15.11 4.49 30.87
CA ASP A 475 -16.53 4.34 31.23
C ASP A 475 -16.92 5.08 32.54
N GLU A 476 -15.97 5.76 33.21
CA GLU A 476 -16.20 6.73 34.32
C GLU A 476 -16.24 8.17 33.81
#